data_AF-A0A4S0QNW2-F1
#
_entry.id   AF-A0A4S0QNW2-F1
#
_cell.length_a   1.000
_cell.length_b   1.000
_cell.length_c   1.000
_cell.angle_alpha   90.00
_cell.angle_beta   90.00
_cell.angle_gamma   90.00
#
_symmetry.space_group_name_H-M   'P 1'
#
loop_
_entity.id
_entity.type
_entity.pdbx_description
1 polymer ?
#
loop_
_entity_poly.entity_id
_entity_poly.type
_entity_poly.pdbx_seq_one_letter_code
_entity_poly.pdbx_strand_id
1 'polypeptide(L)'
;DRRVSPASTFKVPLALIGYDAGILSDQHTPSWDYKAEFNAVKRDRKTVDPTIWERDSIIWYSREITRRLGSKSFAGYVSKFGYGNADVSGSTGKNDGLTNSWVDSSLE
;
A
#
# COMPACT_ATOMS: atom_id res chain seq x y z
N ASP A 1 -18.36 -7.53 15.89
CA ASP A 1 -17.22 -8.20 15.24
C ASP A 1 -17.29 -8.15 13.70
N ARG A 2 -17.87 -7.09 13.11
CA ARG A 2 -17.96 -6.93 11.65
C ARG A 2 -16.63 -6.43 11.07
N ARG A 3 -16.15 -7.07 10.00
CA ARG A 3 -14.99 -6.64 9.23
C ARG A 3 -15.33 -5.46 8.30
N VAL A 4 -14.35 -4.61 8.06
CA VAL A 4 -14.44 -3.44 7.18
C VAL A 4 -13.08 -3.22 6.53
N SER A 5 -13.07 -2.52 5.40
CA SER A 5 -11.81 -2.20 4.73
C SER A 5 -10.84 -1.47 5.68
N PRO A 6 -9.56 -1.86 5.74
CA PRO A 6 -8.61 -1.28 6.68
C PRO A 6 -8.22 0.16 6.30
N ALA A 7 -8.51 0.59 5.07
CA ALA A 7 -8.12 1.88 4.53
C ALA A 7 -6.63 2.14 4.81
N SER A 8 -6.30 3.32 5.37
CA SER A 8 -4.91 3.69 5.61
C SER A 8 -4.24 2.99 6.80
N THR A 9 -4.97 2.25 7.63
CA THR A 9 -4.34 1.45 8.70
C THR A 9 -3.52 0.29 8.12
N PHE A 10 -3.80 -0.13 6.89
CA PHE A 10 -3.01 -1.11 6.15
C PHE A 10 -1.58 -0.66 5.82
N LYS A 11 -1.25 0.64 5.99
CA LYS A 11 0.13 1.09 5.84
C LYS A 11 1.09 0.43 6.84
N VAL A 12 0.63 0.11 8.05
CA VAL A 12 1.44 -0.59 9.06
C VAL A 12 1.94 -1.96 8.58
N PRO A 13 1.08 -2.93 8.19
CA PRO A 13 1.58 -4.18 7.61
C PRO A 13 2.31 -3.96 6.29
N LEU A 14 1.92 -2.99 5.46
CA LEU A 14 2.61 -2.69 4.21
C LEU A 14 4.04 -2.16 4.44
N ALA A 15 4.29 -1.43 5.53
CA ALA A 15 5.60 -0.95 5.91
C ALA A 15 6.51 -2.13 6.28
N LEU A 16 6.01 -3.06 7.10
CA LEU A 16 6.74 -4.29 7.46
C LEU A 16 7.12 -5.08 6.20
N ILE A 17 6.19 -5.25 5.27
CA ILE A 17 6.44 -5.89 3.97
C ILE A 17 7.49 -5.13 3.18
N GLY A 18 7.39 -3.80 3.12
CA GLY A 18 8.31 -2.94 2.39
C GLY A 18 9.75 -3.05 2.90
N TYR A 19 9.94 -3.08 4.22
CA TYR A 19 11.25 -3.27 4.84
C TYR A 19 11.79 -4.69 4.63
N ASP A 20 10.98 -5.72 4.84
CA ASP A 20 11.39 -7.12 4.66
C ASP A 20 11.78 -7.42 3.20
N ALA A 21 11.06 -6.84 2.24
CA ALA A 21 11.36 -6.96 0.81
C ALA A 21 12.52 -6.05 0.33
N GLY A 22 13.10 -5.22 1.21
CA GLY A 22 14.16 -4.27 0.88
C GLY A 22 13.73 -3.11 -0.04
N ILE A 23 12.41 -2.87 -0.19
CA ILE A 23 11.86 -1.73 -0.93
C ILE A 23 12.02 -0.45 -0.12
N LEU A 24 11.82 -0.57 1.20
CA LEU A 24 12.09 0.45 2.21
C LEU A 24 13.35 0.04 2.97
N SER A 25 14.20 1.00 3.34
CA SER A 25 15.47 0.72 4.00
C SER A 25 15.55 1.33 5.40
N ASP A 26 15.07 2.56 5.56
CA ASP A 26 14.99 3.24 6.85
C ASP A 26 13.83 4.26 6.83
N GLN A 27 13.75 5.10 7.86
CA GLN A 27 12.67 6.08 8.04
C GLN A 27 12.57 7.14 6.93
N HIS A 28 13.65 7.39 6.19
CA HIS A 28 13.76 8.41 5.15
C HIS A 28 14.15 7.84 3.78
N THR A 29 14.49 6.55 3.70
CA THR A 29 14.94 5.89 2.49
C THR A 29 13.98 4.78 2.07
N PRO A 30 13.44 4.81 0.83
CA PRO A 30 13.70 5.79 -0.22
C PRO A 30 12.77 7.02 -0.15
N SER A 31 13.29 8.15 -0.61
CA SER A 31 12.47 9.32 -0.98
C SER A 31 12.10 9.24 -2.47
N TRP A 32 10.81 9.25 -2.79
CA TRP A 32 10.31 9.23 -4.16
C TRP A 32 9.63 10.54 -4.51
N ASP A 33 9.90 11.04 -5.72
CA ASP A 33 9.21 12.21 -6.26
C ASP A 33 7.82 11.82 -6.80
N TYR A 34 6.87 12.73 -6.60
CA TYR A 34 5.55 12.61 -7.22
C TYR A 34 5.67 12.62 -8.75
N LYS A 35 4.90 11.75 -9.40
CA LYS A 35 4.74 11.74 -10.86
C LYS A 35 3.28 11.94 -11.24
N ALA A 36 3.03 12.63 -12.35
CA ALA A 36 1.68 13.03 -12.74
C ALA A 36 0.73 11.83 -12.93
N GLU A 37 1.26 10.71 -13.41
CA GLU A 37 0.54 9.45 -13.59
C GLU A 37 0.01 8.83 -12.30
N PHE A 38 0.52 9.23 -11.13
CA PHE A 38 0.00 8.77 -9.84
C PHE A 38 -1.37 9.36 -9.52
N ASN A 39 -1.78 10.42 -10.22
CA ASN A 39 -3.09 11.07 -10.12
C ASN A 39 -3.50 11.38 -8.66
N ALA A 40 -2.56 11.90 -7.87
CA ALA A 40 -2.82 12.23 -6.46
C ALA A 40 -3.52 13.60 -6.32
N VAL A 41 -4.19 13.80 -5.19
CA VAL A 41 -4.72 15.12 -4.79
C VAL A 41 -3.58 16.12 -4.63
N LYS A 42 -3.84 17.42 -4.84
CA LYS A 42 -2.80 18.48 -4.84
C LYS A 42 -1.94 18.48 -3.57
N ARG A 43 -2.53 18.20 -2.40
CA ARG A 43 -1.83 18.10 -1.10
C ARG A 43 -0.67 17.08 -1.11
N ASP A 44 -0.81 16.02 -1.91
CA ASP A 44 0.05 14.83 -1.88
C ASP A 44 1.09 14.85 -3.01
N ARG A 45 1.09 15.88 -3.86
CA ARG A 45 1.99 16.03 -5.01
C ARG A 45 3.33 16.62 -4.57
N LYS A 46 4.14 15.82 -3.88
CA LYS A 46 5.44 16.20 -3.31
C LYS A 46 6.36 14.99 -3.22
N THR A 47 7.65 15.22 -2.96
CA THR A 47 8.58 14.16 -2.57
C THR A 47 8.15 13.56 -1.23
N VAL A 48 8.14 12.24 -1.13
CA VAL A 48 7.67 11.51 0.05
C VAL A 48 8.67 10.41 0.39
N ASP A 49 8.96 10.30 1.68
CA ASP A 49 9.72 9.23 2.30
C ASP A 49 8.80 8.37 3.21
N PRO A 50 9.28 7.27 3.82
CA PRO A 50 8.45 6.43 4.67
C PRO A 50 7.81 7.17 5.87
N THR A 51 8.51 8.14 6.44
CA THR A 51 8.00 8.95 7.56
C THR A 51 6.82 9.85 7.13
N ILE A 52 6.97 10.57 6.02
CA ILE A 52 5.93 11.42 5.44
C ILE A 52 4.76 10.56 4.95
N TRP A 53 5.04 9.39 4.38
CA TRP A 53 4.04 8.45 3.88
C TRP A 53 3.03 8.07 4.95
N GLU A 54 3.52 7.66 6.12
CA GLU A 54 2.69 7.30 7.27
C GLU A 54 2.00 8.53 7.86
N ARG A 55 2.75 9.59 8.16
CA ARG A 55 2.23 10.81 8.81
C ARG A 55 1.12 11.48 8.01
N ASP A 56 1.33 11.64 6.71
CA ASP A 56 0.42 12.37 5.83
C ASP A 56 -0.55 11.42 5.11
N SER A 57 -0.44 10.11 5.35
CA SER A 57 -1.28 9.06 4.78
C SER A 57 -1.29 9.04 3.24
N ILE A 58 -0.11 9.12 2.62
CA ILE A 58 0.04 9.29 1.17
C ILE A 58 -0.27 7.99 0.40
N ILE A 59 -1.41 7.92 -0.28
CA ILE A 59 -1.86 6.68 -0.95
C ILE A 59 -0.98 6.26 -2.14
N TRP A 60 -0.45 7.21 -2.92
CA TRP A 60 0.33 6.86 -4.10
C TRP A 60 1.65 6.17 -3.74
N TYR A 61 2.21 6.46 -2.56
CA TYR A 61 3.41 5.82 -2.06
C TYR A 61 3.14 4.34 -1.72
N SER A 62 1.99 4.04 -1.08
CA SER A 62 1.54 2.65 -0.85
C SER A 62 1.42 1.87 -2.16
N ARG A 63 0.81 2.49 -3.18
CA ARG A 63 0.63 1.88 -4.51
C ARG A 63 1.96 1.62 -5.21
N GLU A 64 2.95 2.48 -5.00
CA GLU A 64 4.29 2.27 -5.55
C GLU A 64 5.04 1.14 -4.83
N ILE A 65 4.90 0.99 -3.51
CA ILE A 65 5.43 -0.17 -2.76
C ILE A 65 4.87 -1.47 -3.35
N THR A 66 3.55 -1.59 -3.45
CA THR A 66 2.89 -2.83 -3.93
C THR A 66 3.21 -3.11 -5.41
N ARG A 67 3.33 -2.06 -6.24
CA ARG A 67 3.75 -2.21 -7.65
C ARG A 67 5.17 -2.77 -7.77
N ARG A 68 6.12 -2.29 -6.96
CA ARG A 68 7.51 -2.81 -6.92
C ARG A 68 7.58 -4.23 -6.37
N LEU A 69 6.74 -4.53 -5.38
CA LEU A 69 6.66 -5.86 -4.76
C LEU A 69 6.09 -6.91 -5.72
N GLY A 70 5.11 -6.53 -6.53
CA GLY A 70 4.39 -7.42 -7.45
C GLY A 70 3.27 -8.23 -6.76
N SER A 71 2.27 -8.63 -7.54
CA SER A 71 1.02 -9.24 -7.05
C SER A 71 1.23 -10.53 -6.28
N LYS A 72 2.10 -11.41 -6.78
CA LYS A 72 2.39 -12.71 -6.14
C LYS A 72 2.97 -12.54 -4.74
N SER A 73 3.97 -11.68 -4.59
CA SER A 73 4.62 -11.43 -3.31
C SER A 73 3.66 -10.69 -2.36
N PHE A 74 2.91 -9.71 -2.86
CA PHE A 74 1.91 -9.00 -2.07
C PHE A 74 0.87 -9.95 -1.45
N ALA A 75 0.23 -10.80 -2.26
CA ALA A 75 -0.72 -11.79 -1.79
C ALA A 75 -0.07 -12.78 -0.80
N GLY A 76 1.17 -13.20 -1.08
CA GLY A 76 1.93 -14.09 -0.21
C GLY A 76 2.17 -13.51 1.19
N TYR A 77 2.56 -12.24 1.29
CA TYR A 77 2.77 -11.59 2.59
C TYR A 77 1.47 -11.41 3.36
N VAL A 78 0.41 -10.90 2.71
CA VAL A 78 -0.88 -10.66 3.37
C VAL A 78 -1.46 -11.97 3.90
N SER A 79 -1.34 -13.06 3.14
CA SER A 79 -1.71 -14.41 3.57
C SER A 79 -0.86 -14.89 4.75
N LYS A 80 0.47 -14.74 4.70
CA LYS A 80 1.38 -15.14 5.80
C LYS A 80 1.10 -14.39 7.11
N PHE A 81 0.69 -13.13 7.04
CA PHE A 81 0.30 -12.36 8.22
C PHE A 81 -1.05 -12.78 8.80
N GLY A 82 -1.87 -13.53 8.04
CA GLY A 82 -3.26 -13.79 8.40
C GLY A 82 -4.05 -12.48 8.56
N TYR A 83 -3.71 -11.46 7.76
CA TYR A 83 -4.30 -10.13 7.92
C TYR A 83 -5.73 -10.13 7.38
N GLY A 84 -6.70 -9.97 8.27
CA GLY A 84 -8.08 -9.81 7.84
C GLY A 84 -8.69 -11.10 7.26
N ASN A 85 -9.35 -10.96 6.12
CA ASN A 85 -9.76 -12.03 5.21
C ASN A 85 -8.66 -12.40 4.17
N ALA A 86 -7.53 -11.70 4.18
CA ALA A 86 -6.40 -11.83 3.27
C ALA A 86 -6.72 -11.70 1.76
N ASP A 87 -7.88 -11.15 1.40
CA ASP A 87 -8.29 -11.01 0.00
C ASP A 87 -7.75 -9.71 -0.61
N VAL A 88 -6.71 -9.86 -1.44
CA VAL A 88 -6.09 -8.76 -2.19
C VAL A 88 -6.48 -8.71 -3.67
N SER A 89 -7.59 -9.34 -4.05
CA SER A 89 -8.04 -9.37 -5.44
C SER A 89 -8.46 -8.00 -5.99
N GLY A 90 -8.88 -7.08 -5.12
CA GLY A 90 -9.39 -5.77 -5.49
C GLY A 90 -10.85 -5.81 -5.91
N SER A 91 -11.27 -4.82 -6.70
CA SER A 91 -12.63 -4.74 -7.19
C SER A 91 -12.88 -5.74 -8.32
N THR A 92 -14.03 -6.40 -8.28
CA THR A 92 -14.47 -7.36 -9.30
C THR A 92 -14.32 -6.79 -10.72
N GLY A 93 -13.52 -7.47 -11.55
CA GLY A 93 -13.31 -7.12 -12.96
C GLY A 93 -12.35 -5.94 -13.22
N LYS A 94 -11.76 -5.31 -12.20
CA LYS A 94 -10.89 -4.13 -12.38
C LYS A 94 -9.39 -4.42 -12.41
N ASN A 95 -8.96 -5.61 -11.98
CA ASN A 95 -7.54 -5.99 -11.88
C ASN A 95 -6.71 -4.95 -11.10
N ASP A 96 -7.28 -4.40 -10.03
CA ASP A 96 -6.73 -3.29 -9.23
C ASP A 96 -6.31 -3.73 -7.81
N GLY A 97 -6.15 -5.04 -7.58
CA GLY A 97 -5.78 -5.60 -6.28
C GLY A 97 -4.50 -5.01 -5.69
N LEU A 98 -3.51 -4.71 -6.53
CA LEU A 98 -2.27 -4.04 -6.11
C LEU A 98 -2.46 -2.59 -5.69
N THR A 99 -3.55 -1.92 -6.07
CA THR A 99 -3.68 -0.48 -5.86
C THR A 99 -4.86 -0.08 -4.97
N ASN A 100 -5.87 -0.96 -4.86
CA ASN A 100 -7.16 -0.63 -4.26
C ASN A 100 -7.67 -1.69 -3.28
N SER A 101 -7.08 -2.88 -3.16
CA SER A 101 -7.65 -3.95 -2.30
C SER A 101 -7.91 -3.51 -0.85
N TRP A 102 -7.05 -2.67 -0.29
CA TRP A 102 -7.18 -2.12 1.07
C TRP A 102 -7.97 -0.80 1.15
N VAL A 103 -8.58 -0.34 0.06
CA VAL A 103 -9.31 0.94 -0.02
C VAL A 103 -10.73 0.69 -0.49
N ASP A 104 -11.64 0.47 0.46
CA ASP A 104 -13.07 0.23 0.24
C ASP A 104 -13.32 -0.87 -0.81
N SER A 105 -12.58 -1.97 -0.68
CA SER A 105 -12.53 -3.07 -1.66
C SER A 105 -12.41 -4.43 -0.95
N SER A 106 -11.75 -5.40 -1.58
CA SER A 106 -11.75 -6.81 -1.17
C SER A 106 -11.17 -7.12 0.22
N LEU A 107 -10.18 -6.35 0.70
CA LEU A 107 -9.47 -6.65 1.95
C LEU A 107 -10.24 -6.08 3.15
N GLU A 108 -10.52 -6.91 4.17
CA GLU A 108 -11.25 -6.55 5.40
C GLU A 108 -10.78 -7.28 6.67
#